data_AF-A0AAD6BKC0-F1
#
_entry.id   AF-A0AAD6BKC0-F1
#
_cell.length_a   1.000
_cell.length_b   1.000
_cell.length_c   1.000
_cell.angle_alpha   90.00
_cell.angle_beta   90.00
_cell.angle_gamma   90.00
#
_symmetry.space_group_name_H-M   'P 1'
#
loop_
_entity.id
_entity.type
_entity.pdbx_description
1 polymer ?
#
loop_
_entity_poly.entity_id
_entity_poly.type
_entity_poly.pdbx_seq_one_letter_code
_entity_poly.pdbx_strand_id
1 'polypeptide(L)'
;MDYVTSQPTAVCAKSRIETSASMESLLKSPMKLILLTDDNECQNVTNICGERGSCTNTAGSYYCICVSGYTSTGLAEFQPNDGTECIDIDECQSGQICGPNSRCHNKNGSFYCTCQRDYIPTSGTKHFDPETGMSNITEPQSLLKEIVKQTSGELTSVQVIAYVEALCRSALTLSAEGKDSTVKPSVINSTLTKLVKAVNNLVEKDELVAWSRMKEERREHTITKLLHTVEESALSLANNYKTPTELEIKATDMELKLFTFNARHTKAKLSVTMGGDHINLTPKLRPEEDRNGSVSAVFVRYDSISDILKPSSEPGVTDYSRYAEAGEITVNSQVIAAAVRPADVYQLDHVTFTLRHNEPVDTQADVTSCAFWEYEADLLRGRWATHGCRTLHVTSNATTCSCTHLTHFAILMSSGRANLVAHHTVLTRITQLGMIISLICLSMCIFTFWFFSEIQSTRTTIHKNLCCSLFMAEFVFLVGINMNTHKVSCG
;
A
#
# COMPACT_ATOMS: atom_id res chain seq x y z
N MET A 1 2.99 9.42 -69.14
CA MET A 1 2.72 7.98 -69.30
C MET A 1 3.96 7.22 -68.85
N ASP A 2 4.06 7.17 -67.53
CA ASP A 2 4.58 6.14 -66.63
C ASP A 2 5.52 5.08 -67.19
N TYR A 3 6.77 5.16 -66.74
CA TYR A 3 7.70 4.03 -66.63
C TYR A 3 7.64 3.51 -65.20
N VAL A 4 7.07 2.31 -65.00
CA VAL A 4 7.15 1.55 -63.76
C VAL A 4 8.27 0.52 -63.92
N THR A 5 9.32 0.63 -63.11
CA THR A 5 10.36 -0.40 -62.96
C THR A 5 10.57 -0.74 -61.48
N SER A 6 10.08 -1.94 -61.14
CA SER A 6 10.63 -2.96 -60.22
C SER A 6 11.21 -2.55 -58.86
N GLN A 7 10.64 -3.11 -57.79
CA GLN A 7 11.41 -3.55 -56.62
C GLN A 7 10.91 -4.91 -56.08
N PRO A 8 11.81 -5.71 -55.49
CA PRO A 8 11.60 -7.13 -55.20
C PRO A 8 10.87 -7.37 -53.87
N THR A 9 10.11 -8.46 -53.85
CA THR A 9 9.44 -9.05 -52.69
C THR A 9 10.45 -9.56 -51.65
N ALA A 10 10.35 -9.09 -50.41
CA ALA A 10 10.99 -9.70 -49.24
C ALA A 10 9.92 -10.22 -48.28
N VAL A 11 9.97 -11.53 -48.02
CA VAL A 11 9.12 -12.28 -47.10
C VAL A 11 9.79 -12.30 -45.73
N CYS A 12 9.09 -11.91 -44.67
CA CYS A 12 9.61 -12.05 -43.30
C CYS A 12 9.47 -13.50 -42.82
N ALA A 13 10.61 -14.16 -42.61
CA ALA A 13 10.71 -15.45 -41.93
C ALA A 13 10.98 -15.25 -40.42
N LYS A 14 10.33 -16.07 -39.59
CA LYS A 14 10.46 -16.13 -38.14
C LYS A 14 11.86 -16.66 -37.77
N SER A 15 12.67 -15.88 -37.04
CA SER A 15 14.00 -16.32 -36.60
C SER A 15 13.88 -17.42 -35.54
N ARG A 16 14.48 -18.58 -35.85
CA ARG A 16 14.79 -19.64 -34.91
C ARG A 16 16.18 -19.39 -34.35
N ILE A 17 16.31 -19.44 -33.03
CA ILE A 17 17.58 -19.38 -32.31
C ILE A 17 18.39 -20.63 -32.64
N GLU A 18 19.56 -20.47 -33.26
CA GLU A 18 20.62 -21.49 -33.26
C GLU A 18 21.97 -20.86 -32.90
N THR A 19 22.71 -21.62 -32.11
CA THR A 19 23.87 -21.27 -31.30
C THR A 19 25.19 -21.22 -32.10
N SER A 20 26.12 -20.43 -31.56
CA SER A 20 27.59 -20.45 -31.73
C SER A 20 28.19 -20.20 -33.12
N ALA A 21 28.71 -18.99 -33.36
CA ALA A 21 30.03 -18.77 -33.96
C ALA A 21 30.46 -17.28 -33.88
N SER A 22 31.65 -17.04 -33.31
CA SER A 22 32.59 -15.95 -33.61
C SER A 22 32.11 -14.48 -33.48
N MET A 23 32.29 -13.93 -32.27
CA MET A 23 32.14 -12.51 -31.90
C MET A 23 33.36 -11.64 -32.29
N GLU A 24 33.99 -11.90 -33.46
CA GLU A 24 35.19 -11.16 -33.91
C GLU A 24 35.10 -10.57 -35.32
N SER A 25 33.99 -10.76 -36.05
CA SER A 25 33.85 -10.27 -37.44
C SER A 25 32.97 -9.01 -37.63
N LEU A 26 32.27 -8.53 -36.61
CA LEU A 26 31.31 -7.41 -36.74
C LEU A 26 31.91 -6.00 -36.54
N LEU A 27 33.21 -5.87 -36.24
CA LEU A 27 33.87 -4.57 -36.00
C LEU A 27 34.47 -3.89 -37.26
N LYS A 28 34.14 -4.34 -38.48
CA LYS A 28 34.73 -3.81 -39.74
C LYS A 28 33.73 -3.43 -40.84
N SER A 29 32.67 -2.67 -40.50
CA SER A 29 31.93 -1.89 -41.51
C SER A 29 31.35 -0.60 -40.92
N PRO A 30 31.42 0.56 -41.60
CA PRO A 30 30.78 1.78 -41.15
C PRO A 30 29.28 1.67 -41.43
N MET A 31 28.55 0.94 -40.57
CA MET A 31 27.10 0.87 -40.64
C MET A 31 26.54 2.19 -40.11
N LYS A 32 26.15 3.06 -41.03
CA LYS A 32 25.37 4.28 -40.76
C LYS A 32 24.20 3.90 -39.85
N LEU A 33 24.27 4.31 -38.58
CA LEU A 33 23.21 4.12 -37.61
C LEU A 33 21.98 4.88 -38.13
N ILE A 34 21.04 4.16 -38.75
CA ILE A 34 19.70 4.69 -38.97
C ILE A 34 19.09 4.73 -37.58
N LEU A 35 19.07 5.92 -36.98
CA LEU A 35 18.27 6.17 -35.79
C LEU A 35 16.81 5.95 -36.19
N LEU A 36 16.27 4.78 -35.86
CA LEU A 36 14.84 4.52 -35.94
C LEU A 36 14.21 5.33 -34.81
N THR A 37 13.57 6.44 -35.18
CA THR A 37 12.71 7.19 -34.26
C THR A 37 11.36 6.50 -34.23
N ASP A 38 10.87 6.26 -33.01
CA ASP A 38 9.54 5.75 -32.77
C ASP A 38 8.47 6.72 -33.32
N ASP A 39 7.48 6.18 -34.03
CA ASP A 39 6.36 6.96 -34.54
C ASP A 39 5.31 7.09 -33.45
N ASN A 40 5.10 8.28 -32.90
CA ASN A 40 4.14 8.47 -31.82
C ASN A 40 2.69 8.42 -32.36
N GLU A 41 2.04 7.27 -32.29
CA GLU A 41 0.69 7.10 -32.84
C GLU A 41 -0.35 7.92 -32.08
N CYS A 42 -0.13 8.19 -30.79
CA CYS A 42 -1.01 9.03 -29.98
C CYS A 42 -1.02 10.51 -30.43
N GLN A 43 0.03 10.97 -31.10
CA GLN A 43 0.09 12.32 -31.69
C GLN A 43 -0.28 12.33 -33.16
N ASN A 44 0.06 11.26 -33.89
CA ASN A 44 -0.11 11.19 -35.34
C ASN A 44 -1.52 10.76 -35.77
N VAL A 45 -2.28 10.06 -34.91
CA VAL A 45 -3.63 9.58 -35.22
C VAL A 45 -4.64 10.18 -34.23
N THR A 46 -5.59 10.96 -34.75
CA THR A 46 -6.68 11.51 -33.94
C THR A 46 -7.67 10.42 -33.54
N ASN A 47 -8.06 10.42 -32.26
CA ASN A 47 -9.06 9.51 -31.69
C ASN A 47 -8.72 8.02 -31.83
N ILE A 48 -7.44 7.67 -31.77
CA ILE A 48 -7.00 6.29 -31.95
C ILE A 48 -7.66 5.33 -30.94
N CYS A 49 -7.86 5.75 -29.69
CA CYS A 49 -8.47 4.95 -28.61
C CYS A 49 -10.00 5.03 -28.50
N GLY A 50 -10.68 5.68 -29.45
CA GLY A 50 -12.13 5.94 -29.37
C GLY A 50 -12.53 7.02 -28.35
N GLU A 51 -13.82 7.40 -28.34
CA GLU A 51 -14.32 8.61 -27.64
C GLU A 51 -14.19 8.61 -26.10
N ARG A 52 -13.73 7.51 -25.50
CA ARG A 52 -13.65 7.28 -24.03
C ARG A 52 -12.35 6.58 -23.60
N GLY A 53 -11.35 6.55 -24.47
CA GLY A 53 -10.04 5.95 -24.21
C GLY A 53 -8.91 7.00 -24.24
N SER A 54 -7.89 6.80 -23.40
CA SER A 54 -6.64 7.56 -23.39
C SER A 54 -5.52 6.73 -24.01
N CYS A 55 -4.70 7.36 -24.86
CA CYS A 55 -3.60 6.72 -25.58
C CYS A 55 -2.27 6.92 -24.85
N THR A 56 -1.49 5.84 -24.72
CA THR A 56 -0.10 5.89 -24.25
C THR A 56 0.82 5.28 -25.30
N ASN A 57 1.84 6.05 -25.70
CA ASN A 57 2.83 5.65 -26.69
C ASN A 57 3.96 4.84 -26.04
N THR A 58 4.41 3.77 -26.71
CA THR A 58 5.50 2.90 -26.27
C THR A 58 6.48 2.69 -27.43
N ALA A 59 7.73 2.34 -27.15
CA ALA A 59 8.70 2.15 -28.23
C ALA A 59 8.28 0.97 -29.14
N GLY A 60 7.83 1.29 -30.36
CA GLY A 60 7.34 0.38 -31.39
C GLY A 60 5.85 0.03 -31.33
N SER A 61 5.03 0.67 -30.47
CA SER A 61 3.58 0.41 -30.34
C SER A 61 2.87 1.49 -29.51
N TYR A 62 1.55 1.38 -29.38
CA TYR A 62 0.75 2.12 -28.40
C TYR A 62 -0.24 1.19 -27.69
N TYR A 63 -0.81 1.66 -26.58
CA TYR A 63 -1.96 1.03 -25.93
C TYR A 63 -2.96 2.08 -25.46
N CYS A 64 -4.20 1.62 -25.26
CA CYS A 64 -5.32 2.42 -24.83
C CYS A 64 -5.82 1.95 -23.46
N ILE A 65 -6.22 2.90 -22.63
CA ILE A 65 -6.90 2.66 -21.35
C ILE A 65 -8.21 3.46 -21.31
N CYS A 66 -9.24 2.97 -20.64
CA CYS A 66 -10.46 3.75 -20.46
C CYS A 66 -10.23 4.95 -19.54
N VAL A 67 -10.83 6.09 -19.87
CA VAL A 67 -10.79 7.27 -19.00
C VAL A 67 -11.62 7.03 -17.72
N SER A 68 -11.35 7.78 -16.65
CA SER A 68 -12.07 7.65 -15.39
C SER A 68 -13.59 7.73 -15.58
N GLY A 69 -14.32 6.87 -14.85
CA GLY A 69 -15.78 6.69 -15.00
C GLY A 69 -16.17 5.63 -16.05
N TYR A 70 -15.19 5.03 -16.74
CA TYR A 70 -15.44 3.98 -17.73
C TYR A 70 -14.58 2.74 -17.47
N THR A 71 -15.10 1.56 -17.81
CA THR A 71 -14.39 0.29 -17.75
C THR A 71 -14.33 -0.34 -19.13
N SER A 72 -13.25 -1.07 -19.39
CA SER A 72 -13.05 -1.82 -20.62
C SER A 72 -13.93 -3.08 -20.64
N THR A 73 -14.50 -3.41 -21.79
CA THR A 73 -15.17 -4.71 -22.03
C THR A 73 -14.20 -5.87 -22.19
N GLY A 74 -12.92 -5.58 -22.40
CA GLY A 74 -11.86 -6.53 -22.68
C GLY A 74 -10.68 -6.36 -21.72
N LEU A 75 -9.48 -6.19 -22.27
CA LEU A 75 -8.27 -5.96 -21.47
C LEU A 75 -8.24 -4.51 -20.95
N ALA A 76 -7.65 -4.31 -19.77
CA ALA A 76 -7.49 -2.97 -19.18
C ALA A 76 -6.61 -2.07 -20.08
N GLU A 77 -5.57 -2.67 -20.67
CA GLU A 77 -4.79 -2.10 -21.75
C GLU A 77 -5.17 -2.82 -23.05
N PHE A 78 -5.71 -2.07 -24.01
CA PHE A 78 -6.23 -2.65 -25.24
C PHE A 78 -5.73 -1.89 -26.47
N GLN A 79 -5.82 -2.55 -27.61
CA GLN A 79 -5.67 -1.88 -28.90
C GLN A 79 -7.06 -1.79 -29.53
N PRO A 80 -7.47 -0.62 -30.06
CA PRO A 80 -8.85 -0.34 -30.45
C PRO A 80 -9.45 -1.34 -31.47
N ASN A 81 -8.58 -2.03 -32.22
CA ASN A 81 -8.97 -2.98 -33.25
C ASN A 81 -9.32 -4.38 -32.71
N ASP A 82 -9.27 -4.61 -31.39
CA ASP A 82 -9.58 -5.90 -30.76
C ASP A 82 -11.07 -6.06 -30.37
N GLY A 83 -11.89 -5.04 -30.60
CA GLY A 83 -13.32 -5.03 -30.23
C GLY A 83 -13.59 -4.62 -28.78
N THR A 84 -12.58 -4.13 -28.07
CA THR A 84 -12.71 -3.57 -26.73
C THR A 84 -13.29 -2.17 -26.78
N GLU A 85 -14.31 -1.91 -25.95
CA GLU A 85 -14.95 -0.61 -25.81
C GLU A 85 -14.96 -0.16 -24.35
N CYS A 86 -14.96 1.16 -24.14
CA CYS A 86 -15.06 1.75 -22.82
C CYS A 86 -16.53 2.05 -22.48
N ILE A 87 -17.09 1.22 -21.61
CA ILE A 87 -18.47 1.33 -21.13
C ILE A 87 -18.53 2.06 -19.80
N ASP A 88 -19.63 2.77 -19.59
CA ASP A 88 -19.90 3.51 -18.36
C ASP A 88 -19.89 2.59 -17.14
N ILE A 89 -19.22 2.99 -16.07
CA ILE A 89 -19.28 2.28 -14.79
C ILE A 89 -20.53 2.75 -14.07
N ASP A 90 -21.53 1.88 -13.86
CA ASP A 90 -22.69 2.24 -13.04
C ASP A 90 -22.33 2.17 -11.56
N GLU A 91 -21.86 3.30 -11.00
CA GLU A 91 -21.35 3.33 -9.64
C GLU A 91 -22.46 3.11 -8.59
N CYS A 92 -23.72 3.29 -8.99
CA CYS A 92 -24.89 3.05 -8.14
C CYS A 92 -25.15 1.56 -7.88
N GLN A 93 -24.66 0.64 -8.72
CA GLN A 93 -24.82 -0.80 -8.50
C GLN A 93 -24.01 -1.32 -7.31
N SER A 94 -22.97 -0.61 -6.87
CA SER A 94 -22.14 -1.00 -5.72
C SER A 94 -22.82 -0.79 -4.35
N GLY A 95 -23.97 -0.10 -4.32
CA GLY A 95 -24.89 -0.04 -3.17
C GLY A 95 -24.51 0.87 -2.00
N GLN A 96 -23.36 1.54 -2.00
CA GLN A 96 -22.91 2.40 -0.89
C GLN A 96 -22.16 3.67 -1.33
N ILE A 97 -22.29 4.11 -2.59
CA ILE A 97 -21.52 5.26 -3.07
C ILE A 97 -22.08 6.62 -2.61
N CYS A 98 -23.40 6.69 -2.40
CA CYS A 98 -24.05 7.83 -1.78
C CYS A 98 -24.24 7.57 -0.28
N GLY A 99 -24.00 8.59 0.56
CA GLY A 99 -24.08 8.47 2.03
C GLY A 99 -25.46 7.99 2.56
N PRO A 100 -25.58 7.72 3.87
CA PRO A 100 -26.87 7.30 4.44
C PRO A 100 -27.96 8.34 4.16
N ASN A 101 -29.19 7.86 3.94
CA ASN A 101 -30.35 8.69 3.61
C ASN A 101 -30.22 9.50 2.31
N SER A 102 -29.45 8.99 1.36
CA SER A 102 -29.37 9.54 0.01
C SER A 102 -29.72 8.49 -1.04
N ARG A 103 -29.95 8.94 -2.27
CA ARG A 103 -30.28 8.13 -3.44
C ARG A 103 -29.27 8.43 -4.54
N CYS A 104 -28.67 7.38 -5.08
CA CYS A 104 -27.74 7.45 -6.19
C CYS A 104 -28.46 7.50 -7.54
N HIS A 105 -27.93 8.28 -8.47
CA HIS A 105 -28.36 8.37 -9.86
C HIS A 105 -27.12 8.27 -10.75
N ASN A 106 -27.06 7.21 -11.56
CA ASN A 106 -25.98 7.01 -12.51
C ASN A 106 -26.10 8.01 -13.67
N LYS A 107 -24.97 8.46 -14.22
CA LYS A 107 -24.89 9.36 -15.36
C LYS A 107 -23.73 8.92 -16.24
N ASN A 108 -23.88 8.91 -17.56
CA ASN A 108 -22.78 8.46 -18.41
C ASN A 108 -21.45 9.23 -18.16
N GLY A 109 -20.46 8.53 -17.61
CA GLY A 109 -19.13 8.96 -17.17
C GLY A 109 -19.03 9.42 -15.71
N SER A 110 -20.11 9.34 -14.91
CA SER A 110 -20.15 9.82 -13.51
C SER A 110 -21.40 9.37 -12.74
N PHE A 111 -21.60 9.84 -11.51
CA PHE A 111 -22.90 9.69 -10.82
C PHE A 111 -23.23 10.95 -10.02
N TYR A 112 -24.46 11.05 -9.53
CA TYR A 112 -24.81 12.07 -8.55
C TYR A 112 -25.77 11.52 -7.50
N CYS A 113 -25.75 12.14 -6.34
CA CYS A 113 -26.56 11.77 -5.20
C CYS A 113 -27.61 12.85 -4.90
N THR A 114 -28.77 12.43 -4.41
CA THR A 114 -29.81 13.32 -3.89
C THR A 114 -30.22 12.88 -2.49
N CYS A 115 -30.52 13.83 -1.59
CA CYS A 115 -31.09 13.50 -0.29
C CYS A 115 -32.47 12.84 -0.44
N GLN A 116 -32.77 11.86 0.42
CA GLN A 116 -34.12 11.31 0.56
C GLN A 116 -35.07 12.37 1.15
N ARG A 117 -36.38 12.13 1.08
CA ARG A 117 -37.38 13.03 1.68
C ARG A 117 -37.02 13.24 3.16
N ASP A 118 -37.17 14.49 3.62
CA ASP A 118 -36.89 14.95 4.98
C ASP A 118 -35.41 15.13 5.35
N TYR A 119 -34.48 14.97 4.40
CA TYR A 119 -33.05 15.29 4.55
C TYR A 119 -32.65 16.46 3.66
N ILE A 120 -31.78 17.34 4.17
CA ILE A 120 -31.32 18.55 3.47
C ILE A 120 -29.79 18.49 3.33
N PRO A 121 -29.22 18.77 2.16
CA PRO A 121 -27.77 18.74 1.96
C PRO A 121 -27.10 19.91 2.68
N THR A 122 -26.05 19.64 3.46
CA THR A 122 -25.23 20.66 4.15
C THR A 122 -24.58 21.64 3.17
N SER A 123 -24.36 21.22 1.93
CA SER A 123 -23.76 22.00 0.84
C SER A 123 -24.79 22.86 0.04
N GLY A 124 -26.10 22.75 0.34
CA GLY A 124 -27.16 23.53 -0.31
C GLY A 124 -27.53 23.10 -1.74
N THR A 125 -26.80 22.18 -2.36
CA THR A 125 -27.08 21.65 -3.70
C THR A 125 -27.99 20.42 -3.64
N LYS A 126 -29.14 20.48 -4.32
CA LYS A 126 -30.11 19.35 -4.38
C LYS A 126 -29.52 18.09 -5.03
N HIS A 127 -28.59 18.29 -5.97
CA HIS A 127 -27.78 17.25 -6.57
C HIS A 127 -26.34 17.49 -6.12
N PHE A 128 -25.76 16.52 -5.43
CA PHE A 128 -24.36 16.57 -5.03
C PHE A 128 -23.69 15.33 -5.57
N ASP A 129 -22.58 15.52 -6.26
CA ASP A 129 -21.72 14.43 -6.63
C ASP A 129 -20.55 14.43 -5.63
N PRO A 130 -20.29 13.29 -4.94
CA PRO A 130 -19.21 13.16 -3.97
C PRO A 130 -17.84 13.56 -4.52
N GLU A 131 -17.64 13.54 -5.83
CA GLU A 131 -16.40 13.91 -6.50
C GLU A 131 -16.32 15.38 -6.95
N THR A 132 -17.45 16.08 -7.10
CA THR A 132 -17.51 17.43 -7.70
C THR A 132 -17.85 18.55 -6.74
N GLY A 133 -17.94 18.27 -5.43
CA GLY A 133 -18.09 19.32 -4.41
C GLY A 133 -17.06 20.46 -4.47
N MET A 134 -15.99 20.31 -5.26
CA MET A 134 -14.95 21.31 -5.46
C MET A 134 -14.48 21.49 -6.92
N SER A 135 -15.26 21.04 -7.91
CA SER A 135 -14.89 21.14 -9.34
C SER A 135 -15.01 22.55 -9.93
N ASN A 136 -15.62 23.50 -9.21
CA ASN A 136 -15.78 24.88 -9.67
C ASN A 136 -14.59 25.79 -9.29
N ILE A 137 -13.56 25.27 -8.62
CA ILE A 137 -12.36 26.01 -8.27
C ILE A 137 -11.22 25.50 -9.15
N THR A 138 -10.94 26.22 -10.23
CA THR A 138 -9.88 25.88 -11.19
C THR A 138 -8.48 26.25 -10.70
N GLU A 139 -8.36 27.09 -9.67
CA GLU A 139 -7.06 27.54 -9.14
C GLU A 139 -6.61 26.64 -7.96
N PRO A 140 -5.44 25.97 -8.06
CA PRO A 140 -5.01 24.95 -7.09
C PRO A 140 -4.80 25.51 -5.68
N GLN A 141 -4.40 26.77 -5.54
CA GLN A 141 -4.23 27.39 -4.21
C GLN A 141 -5.55 27.69 -3.52
N SER A 142 -6.57 28.08 -4.29
CA SER A 142 -7.91 28.34 -3.80
C SER A 142 -8.60 27.04 -3.40
N LEU A 143 -8.36 25.97 -4.16
CA LEU A 143 -8.81 24.61 -3.86
C LEU A 143 -8.20 24.10 -2.54
N LEU A 144 -6.87 24.16 -2.39
CA LEU A 144 -6.19 23.75 -1.16
C LEU A 144 -6.67 24.55 0.07
N LYS A 145 -6.92 25.85 -0.10
CA LYS A 145 -7.44 26.69 0.98
C LYS A 145 -8.83 26.24 1.44
N GLU A 146 -9.70 25.87 0.50
CA GLU A 146 -11.03 25.35 0.84
C GLU A 146 -10.94 23.96 1.47
N ILE A 147 -10.05 23.07 0.98
CA ILE A 147 -9.80 21.76 1.61
C ILE A 147 -9.40 21.95 3.08
N VAL A 148 -8.41 22.80 3.37
CA VAL A 148 -7.98 23.08 4.74
C VAL A 148 -9.15 23.54 5.61
N LYS A 149 -9.99 24.43 5.10
CA LYS A 149 -11.13 24.97 5.84
C LYS A 149 -12.18 23.90 6.14
N GLN A 150 -12.51 23.07 5.16
CA GLN A 150 -13.55 22.04 5.29
C GLN A 150 -13.08 20.80 6.05
N THR A 151 -11.77 20.57 6.11
CA THR A 151 -11.16 19.46 6.86
C THR A 151 -10.87 19.78 8.31
N SER A 152 -11.08 21.03 8.76
CA SER A 152 -10.79 21.44 10.15
C SER A 152 -11.85 21.03 11.18
N GLY A 153 -12.81 20.16 10.81
CA GLY A 153 -13.87 19.66 11.69
C GLY A 153 -14.13 18.18 11.43
N GLU A 154 -15.03 17.58 12.20
CA GLU A 154 -15.28 16.13 12.17
C GLU A 154 -15.57 15.60 10.76
N LEU A 155 -14.83 14.57 10.34
CA LEU A 155 -14.95 13.99 9.01
C LEU A 155 -15.67 12.64 9.03
N THR A 156 -16.48 12.44 8.00
CA THR A 156 -17.00 11.13 7.64
C THR A 156 -16.05 10.41 6.68
N SER A 157 -16.12 9.09 6.63
CA SER A 157 -15.30 8.28 5.69
C SER A 157 -15.47 8.73 4.24
N VAL A 158 -16.67 9.17 3.85
CA VAL A 158 -16.94 9.67 2.48
C VAL A 158 -16.22 11.00 2.23
N GLN A 159 -16.22 11.90 3.21
CA GLN A 159 -15.51 13.18 3.11
C GLN A 159 -14.00 12.97 3.01
N VAL A 160 -13.44 12.05 3.79
CA VAL A 160 -12.02 11.71 3.70
C VAL A 160 -11.65 11.27 2.28
N ILE A 161 -12.41 10.33 1.70
CA ILE A 161 -12.19 9.86 0.32
C ILE A 161 -12.28 11.03 -0.67
N ALA A 162 -13.32 11.86 -0.58
CA ALA A 162 -13.52 12.99 -1.47
C ALA A 162 -12.40 14.04 -1.37
N TYR A 163 -11.90 14.33 -0.16
CA TYR A 163 -10.81 15.29 0.02
C TYR A 163 -9.46 14.73 -0.44
N VAL A 164 -9.19 13.44 -0.26
CA VAL A 164 -8.01 12.78 -0.84
C VAL A 164 -8.05 12.88 -2.38
N GLU A 165 -9.21 12.64 -2.98
CA GLU A 165 -9.40 12.78 -4.43
C GLU A 165 -9.16 14.23 -4.89
N ALA A 166 -9.74 15.20 -4.17
CA ALA A 166 -9.56 16.61 -4.48
C ALA A 166 -8.11 17.07 -4.32
N LEU A 167 -7.38 16.57 -3.32
CA LEU A 167 -5.95 16.81 -3.14
C LEU A 167 -5.15 16.27 -4.34
N CYS A 168 -5.44 15.06 -4.78
CA CYS A 168 -4.79 14.45 -5.95
C CYS A 168 -5.01 15.28 -7.22
N ARG A 169 -6.23 15.76 -7.46
CA ARG A 169 -6.55 16.65 -8.60
C ARG A 169 -5.80 18.00 -8.51
N SER A 170 -5.65 18.55 -7.31
CA SER A 170 -4.89 19.79 -7.09
C SER A 170 -3.39 19.62 -7.40
N ALA A 171 -2.84 18.44 -7.12
CA ALA A 171 -1.44 18.12 -7.37
C ALA A 171 -1.09 18.11 -8.86
N LEU A 172 -1.97 17.54 -9.69
CA LEU A 172 -1.81 17.45 -11.15
C LEU A 172 -1.82 18.83 -11.84
N THR A 173 -2.52 19.80 -11.27
CA THR A 173 -2.54 21.18 -11.81
C THR A 173 -1.29 21.96 -11.40
N LEU A 174 -0.75 21.70 -10.21
CA LEU A 174 0.51 22.31 -9.74
C LEU A 174 1.74 21.85 -10.55
N SER A 175 1.71 20.68 -11.17
CA SER A 175 2.78 20.20 -12.06
C SER A 175 2.68 20.79 -13.48
N ALA A 176 1.49 21.22 -13.91
CA ALA A 176 1.23 21.75 -15.26
C ALA A 176 1.52 23.25 -15.43
N GLU A 177 1.51 24.05 -14.35
CA GLU A 177 1.81 25.50 -14.40
C GLU A 177 3.30 25.83 -14.67
N GLY A 178 4.17 24.83 -14.80
CA GLY A 178 5.62 24.98 -14.93
C GLY A 178 6.16 25.39 -16.31
N LYS A 179 5.33 25.77 -17.29
CA LYS A 179 5.81 26.04 -18.66
C LYS A 179 6.09 27.49 -19.04
N ASP A 180 5.69 28.52 -18.27
CA ASP A 180 5.99 29.90 -18.74
C ASP A 180 6.00 31.06 -17.71
N SER A 181 6.15 30.83 -16.39
CA SER A 181 6.32 31.97 -15.46
C SER A 181 7.24 31.67 -14.28
N THR A 182 8.06 32.65 -13.91
CA THR A 182 8.95 32.57 -12.74
C THR A 182 8.13 32.65 -11.45
N VAL A 183 7.71 31.50 -10.92
CA VAL A 183 7.00 31.41 -9.63
C VAL A 183 7.94 31.83 -8.50
N LYS A 184 7.48 32.71 -7.62
CA LYS A 184 8.28 33.19 -6.47
C LYS A 184 8.37 32.09 -5.39
N PRO A 185 9.53 31.92 -4.72
CA PRO A 185 9.69 30.96 -3.63
C PRO A 185 8.64 31.08 -2.51
N SER A 186 8.18 32.29 -2.21
CA SER A 186 7.14 32.53 -1.19
C SER A 186 5.80 31.87 -1.54
N VAL A 187 5.46 31.78 -2.81
CA VAL A 187 4.23 31.15 -3.31
C VAL A 187 4.33 29.63 -3.18
N ILE A 188 5.50 29.07 -3.47
CA ILE A 188 5.80 27.63 -3.31
C ILE A 188 5.72 27.24 -1.83
N ASN A 189 6.41 27.98 -0.95
CA ASN A 189 6.37 27.75 0.50
C ASN A 189 4.92 27.79 1.02
N SER A 190 4.15 28.80 0.62
CA SER A 190 2.75 28.94 1.03
C SER A 190 1.88 27.79 0.53
N THR A 191 2.13 27.28 -0.67
CA THR A 191 1.38 26.16 -1.26
C THR A 191 1.70 24.86 -0.52
N LEU A 192 2.99 24.59 -0.26
CA LEU A 192 3.42 23.44 0.55
C LEU A 192 2.85 23.49 1.97
N THR A 193 2.83 24.64 2.63
CA THR A 193 2.21 24.77 3.96
C THR A 193 0.72 24.46 3.94
N LYS A 194 -0.02 24.91 2.90
CA LYS A 194 -1.45 24.58 2.77
C LYS A 194 -1.65 23.09 2.51
N LEU A 195 -0.83 22.47 1.66
CA LEU A 195 -0.87 21.03 1.39
C LEU A 195 -0.62 20.23 2.67
N VAL A 196 0.46 20.50 3.39
CA VAL A 196 0.79 19.81 4.65
C VAL A 196 -0.33 19.97 5.67
N LYS A 197 -0.90 21.18 5.80
CA LYS A 197 -2.02 21.41 6.71
C LYS A 197 -3.28 20.65 6.31
N ALA A 198 -3.61 20.61 5.02
CA ALA A 198 -4.76 19.85 4.50
C ALA A 198 -4.61 18.35 4.78
N VAL A 199 -3.42 17.81 4.53
CA VAL A 199 -3.13 16.38 4.75
C VAL A 199 -3.10 16.08 6.24
N ASN A 200 -2.49 16.94 7.05
CA ASN A 200 -2.46 16.81 8.51
C ASN A 200 -3.88 16.64 9.07
N ASN A 201 -4.81 17.51 8.69
CA ASN A 201 -6.22 17.41 9.11
C ASN A 201 -6.85 16.05 8.73
N LEU A 202 -6.41 15.39 7.67
CA LEU A 202 -6.92 14.08 7.27
C LEU A 202 -6.27 12.92 8.04
N VAL A 203 -5.07 13.10 8.58
CA VAL A 203 -4.29 12.05 9.26
C VAL A 203 -4.16 12.26 10.76
N GLU A 204 -4.84 13.28 11.29
CA GLU A 204 -4.92 13.55 12.72
C GLU A 204 -5.54 12.36 13.46
N LYS A 205 -5.04 12.11 14.66
CA LYS A 205 -5.42 10.93 15.46
C LYS A 205 -6.94 10.78 15.64
N ASP A 206 -7.65 11.88 15.87
CA ASP A 206 -9.10 11.88 16.08
C ASP A 206 -9.89 11.51 14.81
N GLU A 207 -9.33 11.78 13.63
CA GLU A 207 -9.97 11.50 12.34
C GLU A 207 -9.74 10.06 11.86
N LEU A 208 -8.85 9.29 12.49
CA LEU A 208 -8.62 7.87 12.17
C LEU A 208 -9.85 6.98 12.39
N VAL A 209 -10.82 7.46 13.19
CA VAL A 209 -12.13 6.80 13.34
C VAL A 209 -12.89 6.80 12.00
N ALA A 210 -12.77 7.86 11.20
CA ALA A 210 -13.37 7.92 9.87
C ALA A 210 -12.71 6.93 8.91
N TRP A 211 -11.39 6.76 9.00
CA TRP A 211 -10.63 5.78 8.22
C TRP A 211 -10.96 4.33 8.61
N SER A 212 -11.06 4.03 9.90
CA SER A 212 -11.33 2.66 10.38
C SER A 212 -12.71 2.13 9.97
N ARG A 213 -13.68 3.02 9.71
CA ARG A 213 -15.02 2.69 9.18
C ARG A 213 -15.02 2.30 7.68
N MET A 214 -13.93 2.54 6.95
CA MET A 214 -13.82 2.14 5.54
C MET A 214 -13.56 0.63 5.40
N LYS A 215 -14.08 0.03 4.32
CA LYS A 215 -13.66 -1.32 3.89
C LYS A 215 -12.16 -1.33 3.63
N GLU A 216 -11.48 -2.41 4.01
CA GLU A 216 -10.02 -2.55 3.97
C GLU A 216 -9.41 -2.20 2.60
N GLU A 217 -9.88 -2.83 1.52
CA GLU A 217 -9.41 -2.55 0.15
C GLU A 217 -9.52 -1.06 -0.23
N ARG A 218 -10.64 -0.42 0.15
CA ARG A 218 -10.86 1.00 -0.13
C ARG A 218 -9.98 1.89 0.76
N ARG A 219 -9.77 1.50 2.01
CA ARG A 219 -8.90 2.20 2.95
C ARG A 219 -7.45 2.18 2.44
N GLU A 220 -6.95 1.00 2.05
CA GLU A 220 -5.61 0.80 1.48
C GLU A 220 -5.40 1.62 0.22
N HIS A 221 -6.37 1.63 -0.69
CA HIS A 221 -6.30 2.45 -1.90
C HIS A 221 -6.27 3.95 -1.57
N THR A 222 -7.17 4.41 -0.69
CA THR A 222 -7.29 5.83 -0.34
C THR A 222 -6.05 6.34 0.40
N ILE A 223 -5.49 5.57 1.34
CA ILE A 223 -4.28 5.98 2.05
C ILE A 223 -3.05 5.95 1.12
N THR A 224 -2.93 4.94 0.25
CA THR A 224 -1.84 4.87 -0.74
C THR A 224 -1.90 6.06 -1.69
N LYS A 225 -3.10 6.44 -2.16
CA LYS A 225 -3.31 7.63 -2.98
C LYS A 225 -2.90 8.91 -2.26
N LEU A 226 -3.22 9.05 -0.97
CA LEU A 226 -2.82 10.19 -0.16
C LEU A 226 -1.30 10.28 -0.03
N LEU A 227 -0.64 9.18 0.34
CA LEU A 227 0.81 9.08 0.49
C LEU A 227 1.53 9.46 -0.82
N HIS A 228 1.12 8.86 -1.94
CA HIS A 228 1.65 9.17 -3.26
C HIS A 228 1.44 10.64 -3.65
N THR A 229 0.24 11.18 -3.41
CA THR A 229 -0.09 12.57 -3.73
C THR A 229 0.81 13.56 -3.00
N VAL A 230 1.11 13.32 -1.71
CA VAL A 230 1.98 14.19 -0.92
C VAL A 230 3.40 14.22 -1.49
N GLU A 231 3.95 13.05 -1.76
CA GLU A 231 5.29 12.87 -2.30
C GLU A 231 5.44 13.57 -3.65
N GLU A 232 4.53 13.29 -4.59
CA GLU A 232 4.56 13.85 -5.94
C GLU A 232 4.33 15.35 -5.97
N SER A 233 3.39 15.85 -5.15
CA SER A 233 3.13 17.29 -5.05
C SER A 233 4.35 18.03 -4.51
N ALA A 234 4.97 17.51 -3.46
CA ALA A 234 6.11 18.14 -2.82
C ALA A 234 7.33 18.17 -3.76
N LEU A 235 7.63 17.06 -4.45
CA LEU A 235 8.70 16.99 -5.43
C LEU A 235 8.44 17.88 -6.65
N SER A 236 7.20 17.93 -7.15
CA SER A 236 6.83 18.78 -8.28
C SER A 236 6.95 20.26 -7.94
N LEU A 237 6.54 20.66 -6.73
CA LEU A 237 6.73 22.01 -6.23
C LEU A 237 8.21 22.34 -6.00
N ALA A 238 9.00 21.37 -5.54
CA ALA A 238 10.44 21.53 -5.31
C ALA A 238 11.21 21.91 -6.58
N ASN A 239 10.79 21.39 -7.74
CA ASN A 239 11.44 21.67 -9.03
C ASN A 239 11.39 23.15 -9.43
N ASN A 240 10.49 23.94 -8.82
CA ASN A 240 10.39 25.38 -9.09
C ASN A 240 11.43 26.21 -8.30
N TYR A 241 12.16 25.63 -7.34
CA TYR A 241 13.27 26.34 -6.68
C TYR A 241 14.50 26.38 -7.59
N LYS A 242 14.98 27.59 -7.87
CA LYS A 242 16.19 27.83 -8.68
C LYS A 242 17.49 27.82 -7.87
N THR A 243 17.39 27.98 -6.56
CA THR A 243 18.52 28.06 -5.63
C THR A 243 18.43 26.96 -4.59
N PRO A 244 19.57 26.45 -4.09
CA PRO A 244 19.56 25.51 -2.97
C PRO A 244 18.75 26.06 -1.80
N THR A 245 17.78 25.28 -1.34
CA THR A 245 16.77 25.69 -0.37
C THR A 245 16.50 24.54 0.59
N GLU A 246 16.44 24.85 1.88
CA GLU A 246 15.97 23.95 2.92
C GLU A 246 14.66 24.52 3.48
N LEU A 247 13.62 23.71 3.54
CA LEU A 247 12.31 24.06 4.05
C LEU A 247 11.82 22.98 5.01
N GLU A 248 11.34 23.40 6.17
CA GLU A 248 10.76 22.54 7.21
C GLU A 248 9.36 23.04 7.53
N ILE A 249 8.37 22.16 7.46
CA ILE A 249 6.98 22.45 7.78
C ILE A 249 6.52 21.40 8.80
N LYS A 250 6.07 21.86 9.97
CA LYS A 250 5.54 21.02 11.05
C LYS A 250 4.07 21.29 11.25
N ALA A 251 3.30 20.22 11.39
CA ALA A 251 1.93 20.22 11.85
C ALA A 251 1.80 19.31 13.09
N THR A 252 0.59 18.97 13.50
CA THR A 252 0.32 18.20 14.73
C THR A 252 0.72 16.74 14.61
N ASP A 253 0.33 16.07 13.53
CA ASP A 253 0.56 14.64 13.26
C ASP A 253 1.41 14.39 11.99
N MET A 254 1.95 15.47 11.40
CA MET A 254 2.73 15.41 10.17
C MET A 254 3.91 16.40 10.19
N GLU A 255 5.07 15.96 9.70
CA GLU A 255 6.24 16.80 9.47
C GLU A 255 6.75 16.58 8.04
N LEU A 256 7.07 17.66 7.32
CA LEU A 256 7.64 17.61 5.98
C LEU A 256 8.93 18.43 5.92
N LYS A 257 10.00 17.84 5.40
CA LYS A 257 11.27 18.52 5.11
C LYS A 257 11.61 18.39 3.64
N LEU A 258 12.04 19.49 3.05
CA LEU A 258 12.38 19.59 1.64
C LEU A 258 13.76 20.21 1.50
N PHE A 259 14.60 19.56 0.71
CA PHE A 259 15.95 20.00 0.38
C PHE A 259 16.09 20.10 -1.12
N THR A 260 16.56 21.24 -1.60
CA THR A 260 17.03 21.39 -2.98
C THR A 260 18.50 21.75 -2.95
N PHE A 261 19.30 21.09 -3.77
CA PHE A 261 20.75 21.28 -3.76
C PHE A 261 21.37 20.94 -5.11
N ASN A 262 22.56 21.47 -5.36
CA ASN A 262 23.30 21.13 -6.58
C ASN A 262 24.14 19.87 -6.33
N ALA A 263 24.07 18.92 -7.26
CA ALA A 263 24.82 17.66 -7.17
C ALA A 263 26.36 17.85 -7.10
N ARG A 264 26.89 19.01 -7.56
CA ARG A 264 28.32 19.34 -7.50
C ARG A 264 28.83 19.80 -6.13
N HIS A 265 28.01 20.54 -5.37
CA HIS A 265 28.51 21.37 -4.27
C HIS A 265 28.12 20.87 -2.86
N THR A 266 27.37 19.77 -2.75
CA THR A 266 26.68 19.43 -1.50
C THR A 266 26.97 17.99 -1.07
N LYS A 267 27.18 17.81 0.24
CA LYS A 267 27.57 16.56 0.92
C LYS A 267 26.83 15.37 0.30
N ALA A 268 27.60 14.37 -0.15
CA ALA A 268 27.07 13.13 -0.68
C ALA A 268 25.97 12.54 0.24
N LYS A 269 26.13 12.65 1.56
CA LYS A 269 25.22 12.06 2.53
C LYS A 269 24.19 13.08 3.06
N LEU A 270 22.90 12.84 2.81
CA LEU A 270 21.79 13.67 3.30
C LEU A 270 21.18 13.02 4.55
N SER A 271 21.33 13.67 5.70
CA SER A 271 20.86 13.16 6.98
C SER A 271 19.85 14.11 7.59
N VAL A 272 18.69 13.58 7.96
CA VAL A 272 17.55 14.35 8.43
C VAL A 272 17.03 13.76 9.74
N THR A 273 16.65 14.63 10.67
CA THR A 273 16.03 14.27 11.95
C THR A 273 14.62 14.87 12.00
N MET A 274 13.61 14.05 12.27
CA MET A 274 12.19 14.44 12.30
C MET A 274 11.54 13.82 13.52
N GLY A 275 10.96 14.63 14.40
CA GLY A 275 10.36 14.23 15.68
C GLY A 275 11.20 13.32 16.60
N GLY A 276 12.53 13.22 16.41
CA GLY A 276 13.43 12.36 17.18
C GLY A 276 13.84 11.06 16.46
N ASP A 277 13.26 10.79 15.29
CA ASP A 277 13.69 9.72 14.40
C ASP A 277 14.68 10.26 13.36
N HIS A 278 15.51 9.37 12.82
CA HIS A 278 16.60 9.74 11.91
C HIS A 278 16.50 8.97 10.59
N ILE A 279 16.71 9.66 9.47
CA ILE A 279 16.80 9.05 8.15
C ILE A 279 18.01 9.61 7.39
N ASN A 280 18.70 8.74 6.68
CA ASN A 280 19.99 9.02 6.08
C ASN A 280 20.10 8.41 4.70
N LEU A 281 20.22 9.26 3.68
CA LEU A 281 20.38 8.84 2.29
C LEU A 281 21.86 8.82 1.94
N THR A 282 22.33 7.66 1.49
CA THR A 282 23.70 7.46 1.01
C THR A 282 23.66 7.22 -0.50
N PRO A 283 24.27 8.10 -1.33
CA PRO A 283 24.29 7.94 -2.76
C PRO A 283 25.49 7.09 -3.20
N LYS A 284 25.41 6.54 -4.41
CA LYS A 284 26.52 5.87 -5.08
C LYS A 284 27.58 6.91 -5.46
N LEU A 285 28.85 6.64 -5.14
CA LEU A 285 29.95 7.53 -5.51
C LEU A 285 30.16 7.53 -7.03
N ARG A 286 29.96 8.68 -7.66
CA ARG A 286 30.32 8.96 -9.07
C ARG A 286 31.45 9.99 -9.17
N PRO A 287 32.23 10.02 -10.27
CA PRO A 287 33.16 11.12 -10.55
C PRO A 287 32.46 12.48 -10.52
N GLU A 288 33.13 13.55 -10.07
CA GLU A 288 32.52 14.88 -9.92
C GLU A 288 32.09 15.51 -11.27
N GLU A 289 32.73 15.11 -12.37
CA GLU A 289 32.49 15.63 -13.73
C GLU A 289 31.10 15.27 -14.29
N ASP A 290 30.51 14.17 -13.81
CA ASP A 290 29.20 13.68 -14.24
C ASP A 290 28.03 14.24 -13.40
N ARG A 291 28.32 14.99 -12.31
CA ARG A 291 27.32 15.44 -11.34
C ARG A 291 26.74 16.79 -11.72
N ASN A 292 25.99 16.86 -12.83
CA ASN A 292 25.27 18.08 -13.21
C ASN A 292 23.79 17.96 -12.90
N GLY A 293 23.24 18.94 -12.17
CA GLY A 293 21.80 19.04 -11.94
C GLY A 293 21.45 19.62 -10.58
N SER A 294 20.19 20.04 -10.47
CA SER A 294 19.54 20.33 -9.18
C SER A 294 18.82 19.06 -8.74
N VAL A 295 19.03 18.66 -7.49
CA VAL A 295 18.37 17.51 -6.87
C VAL A 295 17.43 18.05 -5.80
N SER A 296 16.20 17.55 -5.81
CA SER A 296 15.16 17.78 -4.81
C SER A 296 14.97 16.50 -4.01
N ALA A 297 15.07 16.58 -2.69
CA ALA A 297 14.80 15.50 -1.76
C ALA A 297 13.69 15.93 -0.79
N VAL A 298 12.68 15.09 -0.63
CA VAL A 298 11.55 15.31 0.27
C VAL A 298 11.54 14.19 1.32
N PHE A 299 11.33 14.58 2.57
CA PHE A 299 11.14 13.69 3.69
C PHE A 299 9.80 14.00 4.35
N VAL A 300 9.03 12.96 4.65
CA VAL A 300 7.72 13.09 5.27
C VAL A 300 7.65 12.16 6.47
N ARG A 301 7.03 12.60 7.56
CA ARG A 301 6.79 11.81 8.77
C ARG A 301 5.32 11.94 9.11
N TYR A 302 4.70 10.81 9.41
CA TYR A 302 3.33 10.71 9.86
C TYR A 302 3.31 10.03 11.23
N ASP A 303 2.71 10.70 12.21
CA ASP A 303 2.76 10.25 13.61
C ASP A 303 1.68 9.22 13.93
N SER A 304 0.48 9.36 13.34
CA SER A 304 -0.72 8.64 13.77
C SER A 304 -1.27 7.63 12.76
N ILE A 305 -0.73 7.50 11.55
CA ILE A 305 -1.30 6.60 10.52
C ILE A 305 -0.99 5.11 10.68
N SER A 306 -0.24 4.72 11.71
CA SER A 306 0.22 3.33 11.90
C SER A 306 -0.95 2.34 12.05
N ASP A 307 -2.04 2.76 12.71
CA ASP A 307 -3.22 1.91 12.95
C ASP A 307 -4.03 1.65 11.67
N ILE A 308 -4.07 2.62 10.75
CA ILE A 308 -4.83 2.49 9.49
C ILE A 308 -4.07 1.69 8.43
N LEU A 309 -2.73 1.60 8.56
CA LEU A 309 -1.83 0.83 7.72
C LEU A 309 -1.54 -0.56 8.30
N LYS A 310 -2.38 -1.08 9.18
CA LYS A 310 -2.18 -2.42 9.74
C LYS A 310 -2.19 -3.49 8.63
N PRO A 311 -1.17 -4.37 8.55
CA PRO A 311 -1.13 -5.43 7.54
C PRO A 311 -2.22 -6.49 7.76
N SER A 312 -2.84 -6.94 6.68
CA SER A 312 -3.79 -8.07 6.68
C SER A 312 -3.11 -9.44 6.81
N SER A 313 -1.82 -9.53 6.46
CA SER A 313 -1.04 -10.76 6.42
C SER A 313 0.46 -10.47 6.60
N GLU A 314 1.23 -11.47 7.07
CA GLU A 314 2.68 -11.33 7.27
C GLU A 314 3.44 -11.15 5.95
N PRO A 315 4.14 -10.02 5.76
CA PRO A 315 4.81 -9.75 4.49
C PRO A 315 6.03 -10.65 4.27
N GLY A 316 5.96 -11.47 3.22
CA GLY A 316 7.03 -12.39 2.80
C GLY A 316 6.78 -13.88 3.09
N VAL A 317 5.61 -14.23 3.66
CA VAL A 317 5.22 -15.62 3.91
C VAL A 317 4.14 -16.05 2.90
N THR A 318 4.46 -17.05 2.07
CA THR A 318 3.55 -17.55 1.01
C THR A 318 2.83 -18.86 1.38
N ASP A 319 3.23 -19.52 2.46
CA ASP A 319 2.64 -20.78 2.94
C ASP A 319 2.20 -20.68 4.40
N TYR A 320 0.96 -20.21 4.60
CA TYR A 320 0.31 -20.15 5.93
C TYR A 320 -0.12 -21.52 6.46
N SER A 321 -0.07 -22.58 5.66
CA SER A 321 -0.54 -23.92 6.09
C SER A 321 0.34 -24.53 7.18
N ARG A 322 1.60 -24.07 7.30
CA ARG A 322 2.54 -24.44 8.36
C ARG A 322 2.54 -23.47 9.55
N TYR A 323 1.95 -22.29 9.37
CA TYR A 323 1.86 -21.20 10.34
C TYR A 323 0.39 -20.84 10.52
N ALA A 324 -0.40 -21.72 11.14
CA ALA A 324 -1.75 -21.38 11.59
C ALA A 324 -1.76 -20.30 12.72
N GLU A 325 -0.61 -19.69 13.03
CA GLU A 325 -0.31 -18.94 14.24
C GLU A 325 0.75 -17.85 13.97
N ALA A 326 0.55 -16.98 12.98
CA ALA A 326 1.25 -15.68 12.99
C ALA A 326 0.46 -14.76 13.93
N GLY A 327 1.10 -14.26 15.00
CA GLY A 327 0.46 -13.35 15.95
C GLY A 327 0.01 -12.08 15.23
N GLU A 328 -0.86 -11.28 15.85
CA GLU A 328 -1.31 -10.01 15.29
C GLU A 328 -0.10 -9.11 14.99
N ILE A 329 0.16 -8.86 13.70
CA ILE A 329 1.24 -7.99 13.26
C ILE A 329 0.76 -6.56 13.31
N THR A 330 1.52 -5.70 13.98
CA THR A 330 1.21 -4.28 14.13
C THR A 330 2.36 -3.43 13.63
N VAL A 331 2.03 -2.21 13.23
CA VAL A 331 3.02 -1.18 12.90
C VAL A 331 3.44 -0.50 14.19
N ASN A 332 4.61 -0.86 14.74
CA ASN A 332 5.10 -0.38 16.03
C ASN A 332 6.10 0.77 15.87
N SER A 333 5.83 1.71 14.97
CA SER A 333 6.59 2.96 14.82
C SER A 333 5.72 4.01 14.14
N GLN A 334 6.24 5.23 14.03
CA GLN A 334 5.76 6.20 13.04
C GLN A 334 6.08 5.74 11.61
N VAL A 335 5.40 6.33 10.62
CA VAL A 335 5.69 6.10 9.21
C VAL A 335 6.51 7.27 8.67
N ILE A 336 7.68 6.98 8.12
CA ILE A 336 8.56 7.99 7.50
C ILE A 336 8.71 7.69 6.01
N ALA A 337 8.87 8.72 5.20
CA ALA A 337 9.10 8.58 3.77
C ALA A 337 10.29 9.43 3.34
N ALA A 338 10.98 8.98 2.30
CA ALA A 338 11.99 9.75 1.62
C ALA A 338 11.84 9.56 0.13
N ALA A 339 11.94 10.64 -0.62
CA ALA A 339 11.80 10.65 -2.06
C ALA A 339 12.79 11.63 -2.69
N VAL A 340 13.36 11.28 -3.83
CA VAL A 340 14.39 12.10 -4.49
C VAL A 340 14.12 12.20 -5.98
N ARG A 341 14.26 13.41 -6.53
CA ARG A 341 14.09 13.70 -7.95
C ARG A 341 15.18 14.68 -8.45
N PRO A 342 15.76 14.45 -9.63
CA PRO A 342 15.60 13.28 -10.48
C PRO A 342 16.54 12.13 -10.04
N ALA A 343 16.07 10.88 -10.14
CA ALA A 343 16.73 9.70 -9.56
C ALA A 343 18.00 9.25 -10.31
N ASP A 344 18.16 9.66 -11.57
CA ASP A 344 19.34 9.44 -12.40
C ASP A 344 20.54 10.29 -11.94
N VAL A 345 20.26 11.51 -11.45
CA VAL A 345 21.27 12.43 -10.90
C VAL A 345 21.65 12.01 -9.47
N TYR A 346 20.66 11.66 -8.63
CA TYR A 346 20.89 11.16 -7.28
C TYR A 346 20.65 9.66 -7.19
N GLN A 347 21.67 8.88 -7.56
CA GLN A 347 21.58 7.42 -7.46
C GLN A 347 21.77 6.96 -6.02
N LEU A 348 20.69 6.46 -5.41
CA LEU A 348 20.76 5.87 -4.07
C LEU A 348 21.62 4.59 -4.09
N ASP A 349 22.52 4.47 -3.11
CA ASP A 349 23.16 3.20 -2.75
C ASP A 349 22.30 2.46 -1.73
N HIS A 350 22.06 3.10 -0.59
CA HIS A 350 21.14 2.63 0.44
C HIS A 350 20.63 3.80 1.29
N VAL A 351 19.46 3.59 1.89
CA VAL A 351 18.91 4.43 2.96
C VAL A 351 19.08 3.72 4.30
N THR A 352 19.47 4.46 5.33
CA THR A 352 19.54 3.97 6.71
C THR A 352 18.65 4.85 7.57
N PHE A 353 17.78 4.25 8.37
CA PHE A 353 16.88 4.97 9.24
C PHE A 353 16.76 4.32 10.61
N THR A 354 16.51 5.12 11.65
CA THR A 354 16.27 4.68 13.01
C THR A 354 14.93 5.25 13.46
N LEU A 355 13.99 4.35 13.76
CA LEU A 355 12.65 4.67 14.22
C LEU A 355 12.47 4.22 15.66
N ARG A 356 11.91 5.09 16.50
CA ARG A 356 11.49 4.72 17.85
C ARG A 356 10.24 3.85 17.80
N HIS A 357 10.12 2.98 18.81
CA HIS A 357 8.95 2.14 18.97
C HIS A 357 7.82 2.92 19.65
N ASN A 358 6.58 2.68 19.22
CA ASN A 358 5.41 3.23 19.90
C ASN A 358 5.23 2.57 21.27
N GLU A 359 5.48 1.26 21.32
CA GLU A 359 5.50 0.45 22.53
C GLU A 359 6.86 -0.25 22.68
N PRO A 360 7.42 -0.32 23.90
CA PRO A 360 8.69 -0.98 24.12
C PRO A 360 8.62 -2.47 23.78
N VAL A 361 9.68 -2.97 23.18
CA VAL A 361 9.77 -4.34 22.64
C VAL A 361 10.69 -5.19 23.51
N ASP A 362 10.31 -6.44 23.75
CA ASP A 362 11.21 -7.45 24.34
C ASP A 362 12.06 -8.08 23.24
N THR A 363 13.35 -7.74 23.20
CA THR A 363 14.29 -8.20 22.16
C THR A 363 14.53 -9.71 22.16
N GLN A 364 14.08 -10.44 23.19
CA GLN A 364 14.18 -11.91 23.24
C GLN A 364 12.90 -12.62 22.79
N ALA A 365 11.74 -11.98 22.94
CA ALA A 365 10.44 -12.61 22.73
C ALA A 365 9.67 -12.07 21.52
N ASP A 366 9.92 -10.82 21.13
CA ASP A 366 9.22 -10.15 20.04
C ASP A 366 10.09 -10.10 18.78
N VAL A 367 9.46 -10.26 17.62
CA VAL A 367 10.12 -10.21 16.32
C VAL A 367 9.83 -8.84 15.69
N THR A 368 10.89 -8.07 15.43
CA THR A 368 10.80 -6.79 14.71
C THR A 368 11.32 -6.91 13.29
N SER A 369 10.58 -6.35 12.34
CA SER A 369 10.90 -6.39 10.92
C SER A 369 10.88 -4.98 10.31
N CYS A 370 11.94 -4.63 9.59
CA CYS A 370 11.99 -3.43 8.78
C CYS A 370 11.12 -3.61 7.53
N ALA A 371 10.10 -2.78 7.36
CA ALA A 371 9.19 -2.86 6.24
C ALA A 371 9.10 -1.53 5.49
N PHE A 372 8.65 -1.64 4.25
CA PHE A 372 8.36 -0.51 3.39
C PHE A 372 7.01 -0.71 2.69
N TRP A 373 6.35 0.39 2.35
CA TRP A 373 5.09 0.38 1.62
C TRP A 373 5.38 0.19 0.13
N GLU A 374 5.09 -1.00 -0.38
CA GLU A 374 5.19 -1.37 -1.79
C GLU A 374 3.85 -1.08 -2.47
N TYR A 375 3.87 -0.27 -3.52
CA TYR A 375 2.69 0.01 -4.33
C TYR A 375 3.08 0.33 -5.76
N GLU A 376 2.15 0.08 -6.69
CA GLU A 376 2.27 0.48 -8.08
C GLU A 376 1.54 1.81 -8.29
N ALA A 377 2.18 2.78 -8.94
CA ALA A 377 1.67 4.15 -9.06
C ALA A 377 0.33 4.22 -9.81
N ASP A 378 0.10 3.33 -10.79
CA ASP A 378 -1.12 3.33 -11.60
C ASP A 378 -2.32 2.71 -10.87
N LEU A 379 -2.08 1.64 -10.09
CA LEU A 379 -3.14 0.93 -9.37
C LEU A 379 -3.41 1.50 -7.97
N LEU A 380 -2.43 2.21 -7.38
CA LEU A 380 -2.49 2.77 -6.04
C LEU A 380 -2.96 1.78 -4.97
N ARG A 381 -2.67 0.49 -5.16
CA ARG A 381 -2.88 -0.55 -4.17
C ARG A 381 -1.54 -0.84 -3.51
N GLY A 382 -1.47 -0.59 -2.21
CA GLY A 382 -0.26 -0.74 -1.44
C GLY A 382 -0.33 -1.87 -0.43
N ARG A 383 0.85 -2.40 -0.08
CA ARG A 383 1.03 -3.39 0.98
C ARG A 383 2.38 -3.19 1.66
N TRP A 384 2.51 -3.65 2.90
CA TRP A 384 3.84 -3.77 3.50
C TRP A 384 4.64 -4.88 2.84
N ALA A 385 5.92 -4.62 2.61
CA ALA A 385 6.90 -5.58 2.12
C ALA A 385 8.20 -5.43 2.89
N THR A 386 8.98 -6.51 2.98
CA THR A 386 10.25 -6.57 3.74
C THR A 386 11.47 -6.78 2.86
N HIS A 387 11.28 -7.13 1.58
CA HIS A 387 12.37 -7.41 0.66
C HIS A 387 13.18 -6.14 0.35
N GLY A 388 14.49 -6.28 0.20
CA GLY A 388 15.39 -5.13 0.00
C GLY A 388 15.63 -4.28 1.26
N CYS A 389 15.01 -4.63 2.40
CA CYS A 389 15.25 -4.04 3.70
C CYS A 389 15.90 -5.05 4.66
N ARG A 390 16.82 -4.59 5.49
CA ARG A 390 17.47 -5.38 6.55
C ARG A 390 17.49 -4.64 7.87
N THR A 391 17.28 -5.38 8.94
CA THR A 391 17.44 -4.87 10.31
C THR A 391 18.92 -4.82 10.66
N LEU A 392 19.42 -3.65 11.07
CA LEU A 392 20.81 -3.46 11.49
C LEU A 392 20.97 -3.62 12.99
N HIS A 393 20.09 -2.99 13.77
CA HIS A 393 20.15 -2.99 15.22
C HIS A 393 18.76 -2.84 15.83
N VAL A 394 18.47 -3.61 16.86
CA VAL A 394 17.19 -3.57 17.60
C VAL A 394 17.51 -3.28 19.07
N THR A 395 16.83 -2.29 19.63
CA THR A 395 16.82 -1.97 21.06
C THR A 395 15.40 -2.08 21.59
N SER A 396 15.19 -2.00 22.90
CA SER A 396 13.83 -2.01 23.46
C SER A 396 12.97 -0.86 22.93
N ASN A 397 13.56 0.29 22.60
CA ASN A 397 12.83 1.52 22.32
C ASN A 397 12.98 2.01 20.87
N ALA A 398 13.83 1.37 20.07
CA ALA A 398 14.07 1.78 18.68
C ALA A 398 14.69 0.65 17.85
N THR A 399 14.39 0.67 16.55
CA THR A 399 14.99 -0.22 15.55
C THR A 399 15.66 0.60 14.46
N THR A 400 16.85 0.16 14.04
CA THR A 400 17.61 0.74 12.94
C THR A 400 17.61 -0.22 11.76
N CYS A 401 17.26 0.31 10.59
CA CYS A 401 17.06 -0.41 9.35
C CYS A 401 17.93 0.14 8.23
N SER A 402 18.22 -0.69 7.23
CA SER A 402 18.88 -0.31 5.99
C SER A 402 18.11 -0.90 4.81
N CYS A 403 17.72 -0.07 3.84
CA CYS A 403 17.00 -0.49 2.63
C CYS A 403 17.70 0.03 1.37
N THR A 404 17.46 -0.63 0.23
CA THR A 404 18.09 -0.29 -1.06
C THR A 404 17.21 0.54 -2.01
N HIS A 405 16.04 0.97 -1.54
CA HIS A 405 15.05 1.75 -2.30
C HIS A 405 14.52 2.90 -1.44
N LEU A 406 13.66 3.73 -2.03
CA LEU A 406 13.02 4.89 -1.40
C LEU A 406 11.51 4.75 -1.52
N THR A 407 10.80 4.70 -0.40
CA THR A 407 9.34 4.72 -0.33
C THR A 407 8.92 5.25 1.06
N HIS A 408 7.85 4.70 1.63
CA HIS A 408 7.40 4.88 3.01
C HIS A 408 7.87 3.69 3.85
N PHE A 409 8.48 3.93 5.00
CA PHE A 409 9.08 2.93 5.88
C PHE A 409 8.40 2.92 7.25
N ALA A 410 8.36 1.73 7.86
CA ALA A 410 7.93 1.54 9.23
C ALA A 410 8.57 0.28 9.85
N ILE A 411 8.44 0.13 11.17
CA ILE A 411 8.82 -1.07 11.91
C ILE A 411 7.56 -1.90 12.17
N LEU A 412 7.54 -3.13 11.66
CA LEU A 412 6.52 -4.11 12.00
C LEU A 412 6.96 -4.90 13.22
N MET A 413 6.01 -5.22 14.10
CA MET A 413 6.22 -6.05 15.27
C MET A 413 5.24 -7.22 15.26
N SER A 414 5.76 -8.41 15.55
CA SER A 414 4.98 -9.59 15.89
C SER A 414 5.36 -10.04 17.30
N SER A 415 4.39 -10.07 18.22
CA SER A 415 4.65 -10.48 19.59
C SER A 415 4.58 -12.00 19.74
N GLY A 416 5.65 -12.63 20.22
CA GLY A 416 5.67 -14.09 20.49
C GLY A 416 4.70 -14.51 21.61
N ARG A 417 4.23 -13.53 22.41
CA ARG A 417 3.32 -13.72 23.55
C ARG A 417 1.89 -14.11 23.14
N ALA A 418 1.43 -13.70 21.96
CA ALA A 418 0.11 -14.05 21.44
C ALA A 418 0.04 -15.49 20.91
N ASN A 419 1.16 -16.02 20.40
CA ASN A 419 1.19 -17.28 19.68
C ASN A 419 1.23 -18.53 20.58
N LEU A 420 2.05 -18.56 21.63
CA LEU A 420 2.24 -19.79 22.40
C LEU A 420 1.17 -20.03 23.50
N VAL A 421 0.56 -18.95 24.02
CA VAL A 421 -0.37 -19.03 25.16
C VAL A 421 -1.82 -19.25 24.70
N ALA A 422 -2.24 -18.73 23.55
CA ALA A 422 -3.62 -18.89 23.10
C ALA A 422 -3.93 -20.32 22.64
N HIS A 423 -3.06 -20.96 21.86
CA HIS A 423 -3.35 -22.24 21.22
C HIS A 423 -3.15 -23.46 22.14
N HIS A 424 -2.03 -23.52 22.89
CA HIS A 424 -1.84 -24.61 23.85
C HIS A 424 -2.93 -24.61 24.91
N THR A 425 -3.30 -23.44 25.42
CA THR A 425 -4.27 -23.35 26.51
C THR A 425 -5.69 -23.62 26.03
N VAL A 426 -6.10 -23.19 24.82
CA VAL A 426 -7.47 -23.44 24.35
C VAL A 426 -7.70 -24.91 23.99
N LEU A 427 -6.79 -25.53 23.21
CA LEU A 427 -6.96 -26.93 22.82
C LEU A 427 -6.85 -27.88 24.03
N THR A 428 -5.91 -27.61 24.97
CA THR A 428 -5.84 -28.39 26.21
C THR A 428 -7.04 -28.18 27.12
N ARG A 429 -7.65 -26.98 27.16
CA ARG A 429 -8.88 -26.75 27.92
C ARG A 429 -10.07 -27.50 27.33
N ILE A 430 -10.20 -27.53 26.00
CA ILE A 430 -11.26 -28.29 25.31
C ILE A 430 -11.08 -29.79 25.56
N THR A 431 -9.86 -30.34 25.42
CA THR A 431 -9.61 -31.76 25.68
C THR A 431 -9.79 -32.11 27.15
N GLN A 432 -9.35 -31.27 28.08
CA GLN A 432 -9.55 -31.47 29.52
C GLN A 432 -11.05 -31.49 29.88
N LEU A 433 -11.85 -30.56 29.34
CA LEU A 433 -13.30 -30.54 29.56
C LEU A 433 -13.99 -31.78 28.96
N GLY A 434 -13.64 -32.17 27.73
CA GLY A 434 -14.20 -33.35 27.07
C GLY A 434 -13.88 -34.66 27.80
N MET A 435 -12.64 -34.79 28.29
CA MET A 435 -12.18 -35.95 29.08
C MET A 435 -12.90 -36.03 30.44
N ILE A 436 -13.06 -34.91 31.15
CA ILE A 436 -13.78 -34.90 32.45
C ILE A 436 -15.24 -35.30 32.27
N ILE A 437 -15.92 -34.78 31.24
CA ILE A 437 -17.31 -35.13 30.94
C ILE A 437 -17.42 -36.63 30.63
N SER A 438 -16.52 -37.16 29.80
CA SER A 438 -16.50 -38.57 29.41
C SER A 438 -16.29 -39.51 30.62
N LEU A 439 -15.37 -39.16 31.53
CA LEU A 439 -15.16 -39.90 32.78
C LEU A 439 -16.39 -39.90 33.70
N ILE A 440 -17.12 -38.77 33.80
CA ILE A 440 -18.37 -38.70 34.58
C ILE A 440 -19.44 -39.61 33.96
N CYS A 441 -19.61 -39.56 32.65
CA CYS A 441 -20.55 -40.41 31.92
C CYS A 441 -20.21 -41.90 32.08
N LEU A 442 -18.94 -42.28 31.93
CA LEU A 442 -18.49 -43.66 32.10
C LEU A 442 -18.67 -44.14 33.55
N SER A 443 -18.38 -43.29 34.54
CA SER A 443 -18.63 -43.60 35.96
C SER A 443 -20.10 -43.85 36.25
N MET A 444 -21.01 -43.00 35.74
CA MET A 444 -22.45 -43.18 35.84
C MET A 444 -22.91 -44.49 35.17
N CYS A 445 -22.39 -44.83 33.99
CA CYS A 445 -22.69 -46.10 33.32
C CYS A 445 -22.19 -47.33 34.10
N ILE A 446 -21.00 -47.26 34.70
CA ILE A 446 -20.48 -48.36 35.53
C ILE A 446 -21.35 -48.53 36.77
N PHE A 447 -21.71 -47.43 37.43
CA PHE A 447 -22.57 -47.43 38.61
C PHE A 447 -23.95 -48.03 38.33
N THR A 448 -24.59 -47.66 37.22
CA THR A 448 -25.90 -48.24 36.85
C THR A 448 -25.79 -49.75 36.60
N PHE A 449 -24.76 -50.23 35.90
CA PHE A 449 -24.55 -51.67 35.72
C PHE A 449 -24.21 -52.43 37.01
N TRP A 450 -23.67 -51.76 38.03
CA TRP A 450 -23.40 -52.35 39.34
C TRP A 450 -24.65 -52.43 40.23
N PHE A 451 -25.46 -51.38 40.29
CA PHE A 451 -26.61 -51.31 41.19
C PHE A 451 -27.84 -52.04 40.66
N PHE A 452 -28.03 -52.08 39.34
CA PHE A 452 -29.17 -52.77 38.72
C PHE A 452 -28.82 -54.24 38.40
N SER A 453 -28.78 -55.06 39.46
CA SER A 453 -28.51 -56.51 39.39
C SER A 453 -29.48 -57.27 38.46
N GLU A 454 -30.71 -56.78 38.30
CA GLU A 454 -31.72 -57.38 37.41
C GLU A 454 -31.39 -57.26 35.91
N ILE A 455 -30.42 -56.42 35.53
CA ILE A 455 -30.05 -56.15 34.12
C ILE A 455 -28.78 -56.96 33.71
N GLN A 456 -28.28 -57.85 34.59
CA GLN A 456 -27.08 -58.64 34.35
C GLN A 456 -27.34 -59.80 33.37
N SER A 457 -26.91 -59.59 32.13
CA SER A 457 -26.90 -60.55 31.03
C SER A 457 -25.45 -60.69 30.53
N THR A 458 -25.10 -61.79 29.89
CA THR A 458 -23.76 -61.98 29.29
C THR A 458 -23.35 -60.82 28.38
N ARG A 459 -24.32 -60.22 27.67
CA ARG A 459 -24.12 -59.02 26.85
C ARG A 459 -23.81 -57.76 27.68
N THR A 460 -24.46 -57.56 28.83
CA THR A 460 -24.21 -56.36 29.67
C THR A 460 -22.91 -56.48 30.46
N THR A 461 -22.43 -57.70 30.74
CA THR A 461 -21.08 -57.95 31.27
C THR A 461 -19.98 -57.52 30.28
N ILE A 462 -20.16 -57.76 28.97
CA ILE A 462 -19.21 -57.31 27.94
C ILE A 462 -19.15 -55.78 27.88
N HIS A 463 -20.31 -55.12 27.87
CA HIS A 463 -20.36 -53.64 27.87
C HIS A 463 -19.76 -53.03 29.16
N LYS A 464 -19.98 -53.65 30.31
CA LYS A 464 -19.35 -53.24 31.58
C LYS A 464 -17.82 -53.28 31.49
N ASN A 465 -17.27 -54.36 30.95
CA ASN A 465 -15.81 -54.51 30.80
C ASN A 465 -15.22 -53.49 29.82
N LEU A 466 -15.95 -53.18 28.74
CA LEU A 466 -15.57 -52.13 27.78
C LEU A 466 -15.56 -50.75 28.43
N CYS A 467 -16.61 -50.39 29.19
CA CYS A 467 -16.68 -49.12 29.91
C CYS A 467 -15.57 -48.98 30.96
N CYS A 468 -15.25 -50.04 31.71
CA CYS A 468 -14.13 -50.04 32.64
C CYS A 468 -12.78 -49.87 31.93
N SER A 469 -12.59 -50.51 30.78
CA SER A 469 -11.36 -50.37 29.99
C SER A 469 -11.18 -48.95 29.45
N LEU A 470 -12.25 -48.34 28.92
CA LEU A 470 -12.24 -46.97 28.42
C LEU A 470 -12.02 -45.95 29.56
N PHE A 471 -12.68 -46.14 30.70
CA PHE A 471 -12.48 -45.30 31.88
C PHE A 471 -11.03 -45.32 32.36
N MET A 472 -10.41 -46.51 32.45
CA MET A 472 -9.01 -46.65 32.85
C MET A 472 -8.06 -46.01 31.83
N ALA A 473 -8.31 -46.17 30.53
CA ALA A 473 -7.49 -45.55 29.49
C ALA A 473 -7.56 -44.01 29.53
N GLU A 474 -8.77 -43.45 29.66
CA GLU A 474 -8.98 -41.99 29.79
C GLU A 474 -8.37 -41.45 31.08
N PHE A 475 -8.51 -42.17 32.20
CA PHE A 475 -7.91 -41.76 33.47
C PHE A 475 -6.37 -41.72 33.40
N VAL A 476 -5.74 -42.75 32.83
CA VAL A 476 -4.28 -42.79 32.62
C VAL A 476 -3.82 -41.65 31.71
N PHE A 477 -4.55 -41.38 30.62
CA PHE A 477 -4.24 -40.28 29.72
C PHE A 477 -4.38 -38.90 30.41
N LEU A 478 -5.43 -38.69 31.22
CA LEU A 478 -5.64 -37.44 31.97
C LEU A 478 -4.53 -37.20 33.00
N VAL A 479 -4.10 -38.24 33.72
CA VAL A 479 -2.97 -38.16 34.67
C VAL A 479 -1.66 -37.93 33.92
N GLY A 480 -1.49 -38.55 32.75
CA GLY A 480 -0.31 -38.39 31.88
C GLY A 480 -0.13 -36.98 31.32
N ILE A 481 -1.22 -36.28 30.98
CA ILE A 481 -1.16 -34.89 30.45
C ILE A 481 -0.44 -33.93 31.40
N ASN A 482 -0.58 -34.13 32.72
CA ASN A 482 0.00 -33.23 33.72
C ASN A 482 1.42 -33.63 34.16
N MET A 483 1.96 -34.72 33.63
CA MET A 483 3.23 -35.33 34.07
C MET A 483 4.39 -34.99 33.12
N ASN A 484 4.53 -33.73 32.71
CA ASN A 484 5.57 -33.29 31.77
C ASN A 484 6.93 -32.95 32.42
N THR A 485 7.22 -33.41 33.65
CA THR A 485 8.45 -33.01 34.38
C THR A 485 9.44 -34.14 34.68
N HIS A 486 9.23 -35.37 34.21
CA HIS A 486 10.27 -36.41 34.31
C HIS A 486 10.53 -37.11 32.97
N LYS A 487 11.70 -36.81 32.39
CA LYS A 487 12.26 -37.32 31.12
C LYS A 487 12.59 -38.83 31.08
N VAL A 488 12.04 -39.63 31.99
CA VAL A 488 12.45 -41.05 32.13
C VAL A 488 11.22 -41.92 32.21
N SER A 489 10.49 -42.07 31.10
CA SER A 489 9.70 -43.26 30.75
C SER A 489 8.96 -43.04 29.42
N CYS A 490 9.71 -43.08 28.33
CA CYS A 490 9.20 -43.60 27.05
C CYS A 490 10.20 -44.68 26.63
N GLY A 491 9.89 -45.91 27.03
CA GLY A 491 10.52 -47.14 26.53
C GLY A 491 9.49 -47.89 25.69
#